data_AF-A0A6P0K831-F1
#
_entry.id   AF-A0A6P0K831-F1
#
_cell.length_a   1.000
_cell.length_b   1.000
_cell.length_c   1.000
_cell.angle_alpha   90.00
_cell.angle_beta   90.00
_cell.angle_gamma   90.00
#
_symmetry.space_group_name_H-M   'P 1'
#
loop_
_entity.id
_entity.type
_entity.pdbx_description
1 polymer ?
#
loop_
_entity_poly.entity_id
_entity_poly.type
_entity_poly.pdbx_seq_one_letter_code
_entity_poly.pdbx_strand_id
1 'polypeptide(L)'
;MQNNKYREEFQQHGYIICRNFFSEEEMTTLMEDIRATEINGDGKHVLNKGTLNFYSNLFSRSQKIQEFVSQPRLVDLLKQVIGPDFWIRWDQAVAKGPGAVTFPWHQDNAYSGLKDLHYQLWIALTKMTSENGGLWLVPGSHKSILPHKKIDKHAVYQGTPENPVFVEAKPGDVVLFSSLTLHSTTPNVSQDARWAYVVEYMSLDHFDPTIEPPYFVVARNGKRQPEFVNSYRGKLNIANQLKYLPRTLGKVAPDWAKNAVLGRN
;
A
#
# COMPACT_ATOMS: atom_id res chain seq x y z
N MET A 1 22.85 -13.61 -12.91
CA MET A 1 23.29 -12.27 -12.43
C MET A 1 22.26 -11.17 -12.68
N GLN A 2 20.96 -11.50 -12.83
CA GLN A 2 19.89 -10.52 -13.11
C GLN A 2 19.17 -10.03 -11.82
N ASN A 3 19.59 -10.52 -10.65
CA ASN A 3 18.75 -10.61 -9.45
C ASN A 3 18.86 -9.43 -8.45
N ASN A 4 19.60 -8.37 -8.79
CA ASN A 4 19.83 -7.22 -7.89
C ASN A 4 19.39 -5.86 -8.45
N LYS A 5 19.00 -5.74 -9.73
CA LYS A 5 18.67 -4.44 -10.33
C LYS A 5 17.55 -3.72 -9.56
N TYR A 6 16.45 -4.42 -9.27
CA TYR A 6 15.33 -3.82 -8.54
C TYR A 6 15.69 -3.46 -7.10
N ARG A 7 16.56 -4.25 -6.46
CA ARG A 7 17.04 -3.94 -5.11
C ARG A 7 17.85 -2.65 -5.10
N GLU A 8 18.78 -2.50 -6.03
CA GLU A 8 19.64 -1.31 -6.15
C GLU A 8 18.82 -0.06 -6.50
N GLU A 9 17.91 -0.17 -7.47
CA GLU A 9 17.01 0.91 -7.87
C GLU A 9 16.10 1.35 -6.71
N PHE A 10 15.52 0.38 -5.98
CA PHE A 10 14.70 0.65 -4.81
C PHE A 10 15.52 1.30 -3.69
N GLN A 11 16.75 0.83 -3.43
CA GLN A 11 17.63 1.44 -2.41
C GLN A 11 17.99 2.89 -2.77
N GLN A 12 18.25 3.16 -4.04
CA GLN A 12 18.62 4.49 -4.52
C GLN A 12 17.43 5.46 -4.50
N HIS A 13 16.28 5.06 -5.05
CA HIS A 13 15.16 5.94 -5.35
C HIS A 13 13.96 5.78 -4.41
N GLY A 14 13.84 4.66 -3.71
CA GLY A 14 12.72 4.36 -2.82
C GLY A 14 11.51 3.76 -3.54
N TYR A 15 11.64 3.49 -4.84
CA TYR A 15 10.62 2.84 -5.64
C TYR A 15 11.24 2.11 -6.83
N ILE A 16 10.46 1.22 -7.42
CA ILE A 16 10.69 0.61 -8.74
C ILE A 16 9.40 0.62 -9.54
N ILE A 17 9.53 0.66 -10.87
CA ILE A 17 8.39 0.59 -11.79
C ILE A 17 8.57 -0.63 -12.69
N CYS A 18 7.60 -1.54 -12.69
CA CYS A 18 7.58 -2.67 -13.61
C CYS A 18 6.46 -2.46 -14.64
N ARG A 19 6.87 -2.33 -15.91
CA ARG A 19 5.97 -2.10 -17.04
C ARG A 19 5.38 -3.40 -17.56
N ASN A 20 4.12 -3.37 -17.99
CA ASN A 20 3.37 -4.51 -18.53
C ASN A 20 3.50 -5.74 -17.61
N PHE A 21 3.43 -5.53 -16.29
CA PHE A 21 3.64 -6.62 -15.34
C PHE A 21 2.47 -7.59 -15.33
N PHE A 22 1.24 -7.07 -15.40
CA PHE A 22 0.00 -7.81 -15.63
C PHE A 22 -0.57 -7.53 -17.02
N SER A 23 -1.34 -8.46 -17.57
CA SER A 23 -2.08 -8.22 -18.81
C SER A 23 -3.32 -7.36 -18.59
N GLU A 24 -3.88 -6.80 -19.66
CA GLU A 24 -5.16 -6.07 -19.61
C GLU A 24 -6.33 -6.97 -19.18
N GLU A 25 -6.31 -8.25 -19.57
CA GLU A 25 -7.30 -9.24 -19.15
C GLU A 25 -7.25 -9.44 -17.63
N GLU A 26 -6.06 -9.58 -17.06
CA GLU A 26 -5.89 -9.71 -15.61
C GLU A 26 -6.37 -8.47 -14.84
N MET A 27 -6.15 -7.28 -15.40
CA MET A 27 -6.68 -6.04 -14.81
C MET A 27 -8.19 -5.97 -14.88
N THR A 28 -8.78 -6.44 -15.98
CA THR A 28 -10.24 -6.51 -16.14
C THR A 28 -10.83 -7.46 -15.10
N THR A 29 -10.30 -8.67 -14.99
CA THR A 29 -10.75 -9.66 -13.99
C THR A 29 -10.56 -9.16 -12.56
N LEU A 30 -9.40 -8.58 -12.23
CA LEU A 30 -9.17 -8.02 -10.90
C LEU A 30 -10.16 -6.90 -10.58
N MET A 31 -10.45 -6.02 -11.54
CA MET A 31 -11.42 -4.94 -11.37
C MET A 31 -12.85 -5.46 -11.13
N GLU A 32 -13.24 -6.53 -11.82
CA GLU A 32 -14.51 -7.23 -11.59
C GLU A 32 -14.57 -7.85 -10.20
N ASP A 33 -13.50 -8.54 -9.77
CA ASP A 33 -13.44 -9.16 -8.45
C ASP A 33 -13.46 -8.11 -7.32
N ILE A 34 -12.79 -6.98 -7.50
CA ILE A 34 -12.85 -5.85 -6.55
C ILE A 34 -14.29 -5.35 -6.43
N ARG A 35 -14.96 -5.08 -7.56
CA ARG A 35 -16.35 -4.60 -7.57
C ARG A 35 -17.30 -5.61 -6.94
N ALA A 36 -17.15 -6.90 -7.26
CA ALA A 36 -17.96 -7.97 -6.70
C ALA A 36 -17.77 -8.11 -5.19
N THR A 37 -16.53 -7.97 -4.69
CA THR A 37 -16.22 -8.01 -3.25
C THR A 37 -16.93 -6.89 -2.49
N GLU A 38 -17.07 -5.71 -3.11
CA GLU A 38 -17.74 -4.56 -2.51
C GLU A 38 -19.26 -4.66 -2.57
N ILE A 39 -19.83 -5.09 -3.71
CA ILE A 39 -21.28 -5.33 -3.85
C ILE A 39 -21.76 -6.33 -2.79
N ASN A 40 -20.97 -7.35 -2.50
CA ASN A 40 -21.28 -8.38 -1.52
C ASN A 40 -20.86 -8.01 -0.08
N GLY A 41 -20.27 -6.83 0.12
CA GLY A 41 -19.82 -6.35 1.43
C GLY A 41 -20.91 -5.70 2.27
N ASP A 42 -20.63 -5.48 3.55
CA ASP A 42 -21.52 -4.77 4.48
C ASP A 42 -21.31 -3.24 4.48
N GLY A 43 -20.52 -2.72 3.53
CA GLY A 43 -20.18 -1.31 3.38
C GLY A 43 -19.18 -0.77 4.42
N LYS A 44 -18.79 -1.52 5.45
CA LYS A 44 -17.91 -1.02 6.52
C LYS A 44 -16.48 -0.70 6.06
N HIS A 45 -16.08 -1.25 4.92
CA HIS A 45 -14.76 -1.05 4.34
C HIS A 45 -14.74 -0.06 3.16
N VAL A 46 -15.84 0.68 2.98
CA VAL A 46 -15.97 1.74 1.99
C VAL A 46 -15.83 3.10 2.67
N LEU A 47 -14.86 3.89 2.24
CA LEU A 47 -14.74 5.28 2.64
C LEU A 47 -14.97 6.19 1.42
N ASN A 48 -16.12 6.88 1.42
CA ASN A 48 -16.45 7.88 0.41
C ASN A 48 -16.09 9.27 0.92
N LYS A 49 -15.13 9.93 0.25
CA LYS A 49 -14.75 11.33 0.50
C LYS A 49 -15.12 12.17 -0.71
N GLY A 50 -16.42 12.31 -0.94
CA GLY A 50 -16.95 12.98 -2.14
C GLY A 50 -16.65 12.16 -3.38
N THR A 51 -15.73 12.64 -4.21
CA THR A 51 -15.33 12.02 -5.48
C THR A 51 -14.14 11.06 -5.35
N LEU A 52 -13.66 10.82 -4.13
CA LEU A 52 -12.60 9.86 -3.83
C LEU A 52 -13.13 8.71 -2.97
N ASN A 53 -13.14 7.50 -3.52
CA ASN A 53 -13.66 6.31 -2.85
C ASN A 53 -12.52 5.32 -2.57
N PHE A 54 -12.50 4.78 -1.37
CA PHE A 54 -11.54 3.76 -0.93
C PHE A 54 -12.30 2.50 -0.55
N TYR A 55 -11.82 1.35 -1.02
CA TYR A 55 -12.39 0.03 -0.79
C TYR A 55 -11.31 -0.83 -0.14
N SER A 56 -11.36 -1.02 1.16
CA SER A 56 -10.25 -1.61 1.95
C SER A 56 -10.47 -3.07 2.31
N ASN A 57 -9.41 -3.77 2.75
CA ASN A 57 -9.48 -5.15 3.22
C ASN A 57 -10.21 -6.07 2.22
N LEU A 58 -9.83 -5.97 0.95
CA LEU A 58 -10.41 -6.75 -0.14
C LEU A 58 -9.86 -8.18 -0.13
N PHE A 59 -8.56 -8.36 0.07
CA PHE A 59 -7.93 -9.68 0.11
C PHE A 59 -8.53 -10.56 1.22
N SER A 60 -8.90 -10.01 2.38
CA SER A 60 -9.47 -10.81 3.48
C SER A 60 -10.85 -11.36 3.17
N ARG A 61 -11.53 -10.82 2.15
CA ARG A 61 -12.90 -11.15 1.75
C ARG A 61 -13.02 -11.87 0.41
N SER A 62 -11.93 -11.98 -0.36
CA SER A 62 -11.95 -12.59 -1.69
C SER A 62 -10.76 -13.51 -1.93
N GLN A 63 -11.05 -14.81 -2.09
CA GLN A 63 -10.04 -15.81 -2.43
C GLN A 63 -9.36 -15.50 -3.78
N LYS A 64 -10.10 -14.99 -4.75
CA LYS A 64 -9.53 -14.61 -6.05
C LYS A 64 -8.52 -13.47 -5.92
N ILE A 65 -8.83 -12.48 -5.08
CA ILE A 65 -7.88 -11.40 -4.76
C ILE A 65 -6.67 -11.96 -4.02
N GLN A 66 -6.85 -12.87 -3.05
CA GLN A 66 -5.74 -13.57 -2.37
C GLN A 66 -4.81 -14.29 -3.35
N GLU A 67 -5.38 -15.01 -4.33
CA GLU A 67 -4.64 -15.69 -5.38
C GLU A 67 -3.88 -14.70 -6.26
N PHE A 68 -4.52 -13.59 -6.64
CA PHE A 68 -3.92 -12.52 -7.43
C PHE A 68 -2.72 -11.86 -6.73
N VAL A 69 -2.89 -11.41 -5.48
CA VAL A 69 -1.83 -10.71 -4.71
C VAL A 69 -0.74 -11.63 -4.17
N SER A 70 -0.83 -12.93 -4.45
CA SER A 70 0.16 -13.93 -4.08
C SER A 70 0.77 -14.65 -5.28
N GLN A 71 0.52 -14.21 -6.52
CA GLN A 71 1.03 -14.87 -7.72
C GLN A 71 2.56 -15.08 -7.68
N PRO A 72 3.09 -16.20 -8.21
CA PRO A 72 4.53 -16.51 -8.17
C PRO A 72 5.43 -15.39 -8.70
N ARG A 73 5.08 -14.76 -9.84
CA ARG A 73 5.86 -13.64 -10.40
C ARG A 73 5.92 -12.42 -9.49
N LEU A 74 4.86 -12.19 -8.71
CA LEU A 74 4.81 -11.11 -7.75
C LEU A 74 5.68 -11.43 -6.54
N VAL A 75 5.68 -12.69 -6.10
CA VAL A 75 6.60 -13.17 -5.06
C VAL A 75 8.06 -13.01 -5.50
N ASP A 76 8.37 -13.34 -6.75
CA ASP A 76 9.71 -13.19 -7.32
C ASP A 76 10.16 -11.73 -7.43
N LEU A 77 9.25 -10.80 -7.70
CA LEU A 77 9.52 -9.37 -7.66
C LEU A 77 9.76 -8.88 -6.23
N LEU A 78 8.79 -9.12 -5.33
CA LEU A 78 8.78 -8.57 -3.98
C LEU A 78 9.96 -9.09 -3.15
N LYS A 79 10.36 -10.36 -3.32
CA LYS A 79 11.46 -10.93 -2.52
C LYS A 79 12.82 -10.28 -2.76
N GLN A 80 12.99 -9.61 -3.90
CA GLN A 80 14.23 -8.87 -4.21
C GLN A 80 14.36 -7.59 -3.36
N VAL A 81 13.23 -7.02 -2.92
CA VAL A 81 13.17 -5.77 -2.16
C VAL A 81 12.87 -6.01 -0.68
N ILE A 82 11.86 -6.82 -0.38
CA ILE A 82 11.38 -7.06 1.00
C ILE A 82 12.22 -8.13 1.71
N GLY A 83 12.71 -9.11 0.96
CA GLY A 83 13.30 -10.34 1.48
C GLY A 83 12.40 -11.56 1.25
N PRO A 84 12.85 -12.76 1.65
CA PRO A 84 12.22 -14.03 1.27
C PRO A 84 10.86 -14.30 1.92
N ASP A 85 10.49 -13.52 2.92
CA ASP A 85 9.41 -13.83 3.85
C ASP A 85 8.55 -12.59 4.10
N PHE A 86 7.29 -12.61 3.67
CA PHE A 86 6.41 -11.44 3.83
C PHE A 86 4.93 -11.80 3.88
N TRP A 87 4.17 -10.88 4.46
CA TRP A 87 2.72 -10.94 4.65
C TRP A 87 2.07 -9.65 4.15
N ILE A 88 0.75 -9.70 3.91
CA ILE A 88 -0.05 -8.52 3.55
C ILE A 88 -0.59 -7.87 4.82
N ARG A 89 -0.18 -6.62 5.03
CA ARG A 89 -0.60 -5.78 6.14
C ARG A 89 -1.99 -5.19 5.91
N TRP A 90 -2.22 -4.72 4.69
CA TRP A 90 -3.42 -3.99 4.31
C TRP A 90 -3.54 -3.98 2.79
N ASP A 91 -4.74 -3.77 2.28
CA ASP A 91 -4.97 -3.43 0.88
C ASP A 91 -6.13 -2.46 0.72
N GLN A 92 -6.13 -1.75 -0.41
CA GLN A 92 -7.27 -0.94 -0.81
C GLN A 92 -7.31 -0.70 -2.32
N ALA A 93 -8.51 -0.72 -2.90
CA ALA A 93 -8.75 -0.12 -4.20
C ALA A 93 -9.16 1.35 -4.03
N VAL A 94 -8.66 2.22 -4.90
CA VAL A 94 -8.91 3.66 -4.84
C VAL A 94 -9.48 4.12 -6.16
N ALA A 95 -10.73 4.57 -6.14
CA ALA A 95 -11.40 5.22 -7.26
C ALA A 95 -11.35 6.73 -7.08
N LYS A 96 -10.59 7.40 -7.93
CA LYS A 96 -10.50 8.86 -7.96
C LYS A 96 -11.37 9.39 -9.10
N GLY A 97 -12.60 9.80 -8.77
CA GLY A 97 -13.60 10.28 -9.72
C GLY A 97 -13.34 11.71 -10.22
N PRO A 98 -14.09 12.18 -11.24
CA PRO A 98 -14.03 13.54 -11.76
C PRO A 98 -14.19 14.59 -10.66
N GLY A 99 -13.37 15.64 -10.70
CA GLY A 99 -13.36 16.72 -9.70
C GLY A 99 -12.71 16.34 -8.37
N ALA A 100 -12.17 15.13 -8.20
CA ALA A 100 -11.44 14.76 -7.00
C ALA A 100 -10.17 15.60 -6.84
N VAL A 101 -9.97 16.12 -5.63
CA VAL A 101 -8.86 17.01 -5.29
C VAL A 101 -7.55 16.25 -5.08
N THR A 102 -6.45 16.99 -4.98
CA THR A 102 -5.12 16.46 -4.66
C THR A 102 -5.16 15.64 -3.37
N PHE A 103 -4.57 14.44 -3.39
CA PHE A 103 -4.18 13.80 -2.13
C PHE A 103 -2.80 14.36 -1.78
N PRO A 104 -2.66 15.09 -0.66
CA PRO A 104 -1.49 15.92 -0.40
C PRO A 104 -0.20 15.09 -0.31
N TRP A 105 0.94 15.76 -0.47
CA TRP A 105 2.25 15.13 -0.28
C TRP A 105 2.37 14.52 1.12
N HIS A 106 2.71 13.23 1.19
CA HIS A 106 2.81 12.48 2.42
C HIS A 106 3.73 11.26 2.30
N GLN A 107 4.19 10.76 3.44
CA GLN A 107 4.71 9.40 3.61
C GLN A 107 3.60 8.55 4.25
N ASP A 108 3.37 7.32 3.77
CA ASP A 108 2.37 6.43 4.39
C ASP A 108 2.72 6.09 5.84
N ASN A 109 4.00 6.10 6.19
CA ASN A 109 4.41 5.94 7.57
C ASN A 109 4.00 7.10 8.48
N ALA A 110 3.77 8.31 7.95
CA ALA A 110 3.23 9.43 8.73
C ALA A 110 1.79 9.17 9.18
N TYR A 111 1.08 8.29 8.46
CA TYR A 111 -0.15 7.69 8.96
C TYR A 111 0.22 6.52 9.89
N SER A 112 0.66 5.39 9.38
CA SER A 112 0.74 4.16 10.21
C SER A 112 1.58 4.29 11.49
N GLY A 113 2.56 5.20 11.55
CA GLY A 113 3.38 5.47 12.72
C GLY A 113 4.22 4.26 13.12
N LEU A 114 4.53 3.40 12.17
CA LEU A 114 5.30 2.19 12.41
C LEU A 114 6.78 2.51 12.47
N LYS A 115 7.50 1.73 13.26
CA LYS A 115 8.96 1.77 13.32
C LYS A 115 9.59 0.87 12.25
N ASP A 116 8.80 -0.07 11.73
CA ASP A 116 9.18 -0.96 10.66
C ASP A 116 8.71 -0.46 9.31
N LEU A 117 9.49 -0.75 8.28
CA LEU A 117 9.11 -0.49 6.90
C LEU A 117 8.00 -1.45 6.45
N HIS A 118 7.07 -0.88 5.69
CA HIS A 118 6.16 -1.59 4.81
C HIS A 118 6.34 -1.07 3.38
N TYR A 119 5.78 -1.81 2.43
CA TYR A 119 6.03 -1.63 1.01
C TYR A 119 4.70 -1.61 0.25
N GLN A 120 4.48 -0.59 -0.56
CA GLN A 120 3.22 -0.32 -1.22
C GLN A 120 3.36 -0.73 -2.67
N LEU A 121 2.66 -1.79 -3.04
CA LEU A 121 2.51 -2.23 -4.41
C LEU A 121 1.28 -1.55 -4.99
N TRP A 122 1.50 -0.50 -5.76
CA TRP A 122 0.47 0.20 -6.52
C TRP A 122 0.31 -0.45 -7.88
N ILE A 123 -0.88 -0.95 -8.15
CA ILE A 123 -1.27 -1.58 -9.42
C ILE A 123 -2.22 -0.64 -10.15
N ALA A 124 -1.83 -0.20 -11.34
CA ALA A 124 -2.70 0.62 -12.18
C ALA A 124 -3.82 -0.27 -12.76
N LEU A 125 -5.07 0.01 -12.41
CA LEU A 125 -6.26 -0.67 -12.97
C LEU A 125 -6.82 0.09 -14.18
N THR A 126 -6.52 1.37 -14.26
CA THR A 126 -6.82 2.27 -15.37
C THR A 126 -5.56 3.05 -15.72
N LYS A 127 -5.54 3.69 -16.89
CA LYS A 127 -4.42 4.57 -17.26
C LYS A 127 -4.24 5.67 -16.21
N MET A 128 -3.01 5.93 -15.79
CA MET A 128 -2.64 7.05 -14.93
C MET A 128 -2.02 8.18 -15.76
N THR A 129 -2.62 9.35 -15.72
CA THR A 129 -2.15 10.58 -16.36
C THR A 129 -1.99 11.68 -15.33
N SER A 130 -1.29 12.76 -15.68
CA SER A 130 -1.18 13.95 -14.82
C SER A 130 -2.54 14.60 -14.56
N GLU A 131 -3.50 14.41 -15.47
CA GLU A 131 -4.82 15.04 -15.47
C GLU A 131 -5.90 14.22 -14.74
N ASN A 132 -5.73 12.91 -14.58
CA ASN A 132 -6.73 12.05 -13.92
C ASN A 132 -6.34 11.64 -12.48
N GLY A 133 -5.46 12.41 -11.86
CA GLY A 133 -4.97 12.16 -10.52
C GLY A 133 -4.04 10.97 -10.39
N GLY A 134 -3.09 10.86 -11.33
CA GLY A 134 -1.99 9.91 -11.28
C GLY A 134 -0.99 10.18 -10.15
N LEU A 135 -0.10 9.20 -9.95
CA LEU A 135 0.87 9.16 -8.86
C LEU A 135 2.10 10.02 -9.14
N TRP A 136 2.54 10.77 -8.13
CA TRP A 136 3.79 11.50 -8.11
C TRP A 136 4.64 11.02 -6.93
N LEU A 137 5.96 10.89 -7.15
CA LEU A 137 6.93 10.43 -6.17
C LEU A 137 8.09 11.43 -6.06
N VAL A 138 8.74 11.50 -4.90
CA VAL A 138 10.04 12.18 -4.76
C VAL A 138 11.14 11.12 -4.60
N PRO A 139 11.98 10.90 -5.62
CA PRO A 139 13.06 9.91 -5.55
C PRO A 139 14.02 10.22 -4.39
N GLY A 140 14.37 9.19 -3.60
CA GLY A 140 15.32 9.29 -2.50
C GLY A 140 14.74 9.83 -1.18
N SER A 141 13.50 10.31 -1.18
CA SER A 141 12.82 10.81 0.04
C SER A 141 12.64 9.75 1.13
N HIS A 142 12.64 8.46 0.76
CA HIS A 142 12.54 7.32 1.67
C HIS A 142 13.71 7.16 2.64
N LYS A 143 14.83 7.84 2.38
CA LYS A 143 16.04 7.77 3.22
C LYS A 143 15.89 8.46 4.58
N SER A 144 14.78 9.17 4.81
CA SER A 144 14.51 9.85 6.08
C SER A 144 13.02 9.91 6.38
N ILE A 145 12.67 10.02 7.66
CA ILE A 145 11.32 10.37 8.09
C ILE A 145 11.18 11.88 8.00
N LEU A 146 10.23 12.36 7.21
CA LEU A 146 10.02 13.79 6.95
C LEU A 146 8.99 14.39 7.91
N PRO A 147 9.06 15.71 8.20
CA PRO A 147 8.11 16.38 9.08
C PRO A 147 6.72 16.49 8.44
N HIS A 148 5.70 15.98 9.15
CA HIS A 148 4.29 16.05 8.72
C HIS A 148 3.45 16.79 9.77
N LYS A 149 2.50 17.59 9.29
CA LYS A 149 1.45 18.20 10.12
C LYS A 149 0.11 17.54 9.82
N LYS A 150 -0.73 17.41 10.85
CA LYS A 150 -2.10 16.95 10.65
C LYS A 150 -2.95 18.11 10.12
N ILE A 151 -3.55 17.92 8.95
CA ILE A 151 -4.58 18.80 8.38
C ILE A 151 -5.82 17.93 8.19
N ASP A 152 -6.89 18.24 8.91
CA ASP A 152 -8.09 17.41 8.98
C ASP A 152 -7.77 15.94 9.34
N LYS A 153 -8.02 15.01 8.40
CA LYS A 153 -7.74 13.58 8.52
C LYS A 153 -6.46 13.17 7.78
N HIS A 154 -5.66 14.11 7.30
CA HIS A 154 -4.47 13.87 6.49
C HIS A 154 -3.19 14.24 7.23
N ALA A 155 -2.17 13.39 7.10
CA ALA A 155 -0.79 13.73 7.44
C ALA A 155 -0.15 14.39 6.21
N VAL A 156 0.17 15.68 6.31
CA VAL A 156 0.64 16.49 5.19
C VAL A 156 2.08 16.90 5.43
N TYR A 157 2.95 16.61 4.47
CA TYR A 157 4.36 17.04 4.50
C TYR A 157 4.44 18.57 4.60
N GLN A 158 5.31 19.05 5.51
CA GLN A 158 5.41 20.48 5.81
C GLN A 158 6.33 21.25 4.86
N GLY A 159 7.16 20.55 4.09
CA GLY A 159 8.10 21.16 3.15
C GLY A 159 7.57 21.18 1.71
N THR A 160 8.46 21.58 0.80
CA THR A 160 8.23 21.54 -0.64
C THR A 160 8.85 20.27 -1.20
N PRO A 161 8.13 19.46 -2.00
CA PRO A 161 8.69 18.29 -2.64
C PRO A 161 9.82 18.70 -3.60
N GLU A 162 11.02 18.18 -3.41
CA GLU A 162 12.16 18.45 -4.26
C GLU A 162 12.19 17.47 -5.44
N ASN A 163 12.26 17.97 -6.68
CA ASN A 163 12.35 17.16 -7.90
C ASN A 163 11.30 16.03 -8.00
N PRO A 164 10.00 16.32 -7.83
CA PRO A 164 8.97 15.30 -7.93
C PRO A 164 8.88 14.75 -9.36
N VAL A 165 8.71 13.43 -9.47
CA VAL A 165 8.54 12.72 -10.74
C VAL A 165 7.11 12.23 -10.89
N PHE A 166 6.52 12.47 -12.05
CA PHE A 166 5.24 11.89 -12.41
C PHE A 166 5.42 10.44 -12.84
N VAL A 167 4.55 9.55 -12.35
CA VAL A 167 4.52 8.15 -12.76
C VAL A 167 3.35 7.93 -13.71
N GLU A 168 3.62 8.10 -15.01
CA GLU A 168 2.70 7.61 -16.04
C GLU A 168 2.60 6.09 -15.94
N ALA A 169 1.41 5.52 -16.07
CA ALA A 169 1.19 4.07 -16.03
C ALA A 169 -0.01 3.65 -16.88
N LYS A 170 0.08 2.46 -17.48
CA LYS A 170 -1.04 1.78 -18.15
C LYS A 170 -1.64 0.71 -17.24
N PRO A 171 -2.87 0.24 -17.49
CA PRO A 171 -3.40 -0.92 -16.80
C PRO A 171 -2.38 -2.07 -16.80
N GLY A 172 -2.08 -2.61 -15.63
CA GLY A 172 -1.15 -3.73 -15.44
C GLY A 172 0.30 -3.34 -15.17
N ASP A 173 0.64 -2.05 -15.29
CA ASP A 173 1.88 -1.53 -14.72
C ASP A 173 1.81 -1.54 -13.19
N VAL A 174 2.94 -1.84 -12.55
CA VAL A 174 3.07 -1.79 -11.09
C VAL A 174 4.19 -0.87 -10.65
N VAL A 175 3.95 -0.20 -9.53
CA VAL A 175 4.93 0.64 -8.82
C VAL A 175 5.05 0.10 -7.41
N LEU A 176 6.24 -0.36 -7.03
CA LEU A 176 6.52 -0.74 -5.65
C LEU A 176 7.32 0.39 -5.01
N PHE A 177 6.84 0.96 -3.91
CA PHE A 177 7.55 2.02 -3.18
C PHE A 177 7.52 1.82 -1.66
N SER A 178 8.45 2.47 -0.97
CA SER A 178 8.58 2.39 0.49
C SER A 178 7.49 3.19 1.22
N SER A 179 7.12 2.75 2.43
CA SER A 179 6.36 3.54 3.42
C SER A 179 6.88 4.95 3.68
N LEU A 180 8.17 5.18 3.39
CA LEU A 180 8.84 6.46 3.54
C LEU A 180 8.99 7.23 2.22
N THR A 181 8.57 6.70 1.08
CA THR A 181 8.63 7.46 -0.17
C THR A 181 7.55 8.55 -0.15
N LEU A 182 7.99 9.81 -0.20
CA LEU A 182 7.12 10.97 -0.27
C LEU A 182 6.38 10.96 -1.60
N HIS A 183 5.05 11.00 -1.53
CA HIS A 183 4.22 10.83 -2.72
C HIS A 183 2.89 11.60 -2.61
N SER A 184 2.25 11.79 -3.76
CA SER A 184 1.02 12.59 -3.92
C SER A 184 0.23 12.10 -5.13
N THR A 185 -1.05 12.45 -5.20
CA THR A 185 -1.84 12.31 -6.44
C THR A 185 -2.48 13.63 -6.81
N THR A 186 -2.34 14.04 -8.08
CA THR A 186 -2.93 15.29 -8.60
C THR A 186 -4.46 15.26 -8.57
N PRO A 187 -5.15 16.39 -8.80
CA PRO A 187 -6.58 16.37 -9.02
C PRO A 187 -6.95 15.50 -10.23
N ASN A 188 -8.17 14.96 -10.23
CA ASN A 188 -8.76 14.40 -11.44
C ASN A 188 -9.64 15.47 -12.10
N VAL A 189 -9.16 16.04 -13.20
CA VAL A 189 -9.86 17.02 -14.04
C VAL A 189 -10.46 16.39 -15.30
N SER A 190 -10.34 15.06 -15.45
CA SER A 190 -10.95 14.30 -16.54
C SER A 190 -12.40 13.90 -16.23
N GLN A 191 -13.07 13.26 -17.19
CA GLN A 191 -14.46 12.81 -17.07
C GLN A 191 -14.62 11.39 -16.52
N ASP A 192 -13.52 10.64 -16.40
CA ASP A 192 -13.54 9.23 -15.97
C ASP A 192 -12.87 9.07 -14.60
N ALA A 193 -13.30 8.05 -13.85
CA ALA A 193 -12.66 7.68 -12.60
C ALA A 193 -11.35 6.93 -12.84
N ARG A 194 -10.27 7.35 -12.17
CA ARG A 194 -8.99 6.63 -12.16
C ARG A 194 -8.96 5.62 -11.02
N TRP A 195 -8.79 4.35 -11.36
CA TRP A 195 -8.66 3.24 -10.43
C TRP A 195 -7.23 2.75 -10.27
N ALA A 196 -6.88 2.47 -9.02
CA ALA A 196 -5.66 1.79 -8.62
C ALA A 196 -5.97 0.81 -7.49
N TYR A 197 -5.20 -0.27 -7.41
CA TYR A 197 -5.24 -1.19 -6.27
C TYR A 197 -3.88 -1.17 -5.58
N VAL A 198 -3.88 -0.91 -4.29
CA VAL A 198 -2.67 -0.73 -3.48
C VAL A 198 -2.64 -1.85 -2.44
N VAL A 199 -1.56 -2.62 -2.42
CA VAL A 199 -1.34 -3.70 -1.45
C VAL A 199 -0.10 -3.38 -0.63
N GLU A 200 -0.24 -3.42 0.69
CA GLU A 200 0.85 -3.16 1.63
C GLU A 200 1.45 -4.48 2.11
N TYR A 201 2.73 -4.69 1.82
CA TYR A 201 3.48 -5.85 2.25
C TYR A 201 4.45 -5.50 3.39
N MET A 202 4.65 -6.44 4.30
CA MET A 202 5.63 -6.34 5.38
C MET A 202 6.45 -7.63 5.48
N SER A 203 7.74 -7.49 5.85
CA SER A 203 8.55 -8.66 6.21
C SER A 203 7.93 -9.44 7.37
N LEU A 204 8.04 -10.77 7.37
CA LEU A 204 7.64 -11.58 8.54
C LEU A 204 8.53 -11.31 9.77
N ASP A 205 9.65 -10.60 9.64
CA ASP A 205 10.45 -10.11 10.77
C ASP A 205 9.89 -8.84 11.40
N HIS A 206 9.03 -8.12 10.69
CA HIS A 206 8.42 -6.87 11.14
C HIS A 206 7.03 -7.12 11.71
N PHE A 207 6.58 -6.25 12.61
CA PHE A 207 5.30 -6.42 13.31
C PHE A 207 4.51 -5.12 13.31
N ASP A 208 3.21 -5.22 13.00
CA ASP A 208 2.26 -4.16 13.26
C ASP A 208 1.39 -4.52 14.48
N PRO A 209 1.51 -3.80 15.61
CA PRO A 209 0.74 -4.05 16.81
C PRO A 209 -0.74 -3.66 16.70
N THR A 210 -1.16 -3.05 15.59
CA THR A 210 -2.54 -2.60 15.37
C THR A 210 -3.37 -3.55 14.51
N ILE A 211 -2.74 -4.56 13.92
CA ILE A 211 -3.42 -5.58 13.10
C ILE A 211 -3.57 -6.86 13.91
N GLU A 212 -4.82 -7.27 14.09
CA GLU A 212 -5.17 -8.53 14.75
C GLU A 212 -5.14 -9.70 13.76
N PRO A 213 -4.90 -10.93 14.25
CA PRO A 213 -4.98 -12.12 13.42
C PRO A 213 -6.42 -12.35 12.90
N PRO A 214 -6.58 -13.11 11.81
CA PRO A 214 -5.52 -13.84 11.11
C PRO A 214 -4.69 -12.97 10.15
N TYR A 215 -3.39 -13.28 10.05
CA TYR A 215 -2.45 -12.63 9.13
C TYR A 215 -2.32 -13.43 7.85
N PHE A 216 -2.38 -12.77 6.70
CA PHE A 216 -2.19 -13.44 5.41
C PHE A 216 -0.71 -13.43 5.00
N VAL A 217 -0.03 -14.55 5.26
CA VAL A 217 1.34 -14.78 4.79
C VAL A 217 1.30 -15.09 3.31
N VAL A 218 2.19 -14.48 2.52
CA VAL A 218 2.26 -14.67 1.07
C VAL A 218 3.43 -15.54 0.67
N ALA A 219 4.59 -15.35 1.32
CA ALA A 219 5.79 -16.09 1.02
C ALA A 219 6.58 -16.50 2.26
N ARG A 220 7.17 -17.68 2.19
CA ARG A 220 8.19 -18.17 3.15
C ARG A 220 9.34 -18.82 2.40
N ASN A 221 10.56 -18.63 2.88
CA ASN A 221 11.80 -19.13 2.30
C ASN A 221 11.89 -18.80 0.79
N GLY A 222 11.40 -17.63 0.39
CA GLY A 222 11.42 -17.15 -0.99
C GLY A 222 10.45 -17.87 -1.92
N LYS A 223 9.50 -18.64 -1.38
CA LYS A 223 8.47 -19.38 -2.13
C LYS A 223 7.08 -18.92 -1.75
N ARG A 224 6.19 -18.90 -2.74
CA ARG A 224 4.75 -18.65 -2.57
C ARG A 224 4.15 -19.67 -1.57
N GLN A 225 3.56 -19.17 -0.50
CA GLN A 225 2.84 -19.93 0.53
C GLN A 225 1.69 -19.08 1.10
N PRO A 226 0.63 -18.80 0.33
CA PRO A 226 -0.53 -18.04 0.77
C PRO A 226 -1.28 -18.79 1.87
N GLU A 227 -1.35 -18.21 3.07
CA GLU A 227 -1.99 -18.84 4.22
C GLU A 227 -2.39 -17.79 5.26
N PHE A 228 -3.58 -17.97 5.84
CA PHE A 228 -3.97 -17.25 7.05
C PHE A 228 -3.40 -17.93 8.28
N VAL A 229 -2.64 -17.19 9.09
CA VAL A 229 -2.05 -17.68 10.34
C VAL A 229 -2.41 -16.78 11.52
N ASN A 230 -2.50 -17.37 12.72
CA ASN A 230 -2.78 -16.60 13.94
C ASN A 230 -1.54 -15.93 14.56
N SER A 231 -0.35 -16.34 14.12
CA SER A 231 0.92 -15.77 14.56
C SER A 231 2.03 -16.03 13.55
N TYR A 232 3.10 -15.24 13.63
CA TYR A 232 4.31 -15.36 12.83
C TYR A 232 5.51 -14.81 13.63
N ARG A 233 6.73 -15.05 13.15
CA ARG A 233 7.96 -14.78 13.90
C ARG A 233 8.11 -13.33 14.40
N GLY A 234 7.77 -12.34 13.57
CA GLY A 234 7.83 -10.91 13.94
C GLY A 234 6.92 -10.56 15.12
N LYS A 235 5.73 -11.15 15.22
CA LYS A 235 4.81 -10.99 16.37
C LYS A 235 5.34 -11.63 17.65
N LEU A 236 6.03 -12.77 17.52
CA LEU A 236 6.60 -13.51 18.66
C LEU A 236 7.94 -12.94 19.14
N ASN A 237 8.58 -12.09 18.34
CA ASN A 237 9.87 -11.52 18.65
C ASN A 237 9.79 -10.52 19.81
N ILE A 238 10.51 -10.80 20.90
CA ILE A 238 10.53 -9.96 22.11
C ILE A 238 11.01 -8.54 21.81
N ALA A 239 12.02 -8.38 20.94
CA ALA A 239 12.50 -7.05 20.56
C ALA A 239 11.40 -6.23 19.84
N ASN A 240 10.59 -6.86 18.99
CA ASN A 240 9.44 -6.20 18.38
C ASN A 240 8.35 -5.85 19.40
N GLN A 241 8.06 -6.75 20.34
CA GLN A 241 7.10 -6.49 21.41
C GLN A 241 7.54 -5.32 22.29
N LEU A 242 8.83 -5.26 22.67
CA LEU A 242 9.41 -4.13 23.41
C LEU A 242 9.43 -2.85 22.58
N LYS A 243 9.78 -2.94 21.29
CA LYS A 243 9.81 -1.82 20.34
C LYS A 243 8.46 -1.10 20.25
N TYR A 244 7.36 -1.84 20.37
CA TYR A 244 6.00 -1.33 20.32
C TYR A 244 5.26 -1.30 21.67
N LEU A 245 5.92 -1.68 22.77
CA LEU A 245 5.34 -1.72 24.12
C LEU A 245 4.64 -0.39 24.53
N PRO A 246 5.20 0.81 24.22
CA PRO A 246 4.50 2.05 24.54
C PRO A 246 3.19 2.24 23.76
N ARG A 247 3.08 1.66 22.56
CA ARG A 247 1.88 1.73 21.70
C ARG A 247 0.83 0.72 22.15
N THR A 248 1.24 -0.49 22.54
CA THR A 248 0.33 -1.52 23.05
C THR A 248 -0.19 -1.22 24.46
N LEU A 249 0.58 -0.51 25.29
CA LEU A 249 0.16 -0.01 26.61
C LEU A 249 -0.63 1.30 26.54
N GLY A 250 -1.06 1.75 25.35
CA GLY A 250 -1.88 2.96 25.17
C GLY A 250 -1.15 4.29 25.41
N LYS A 251 0.18 4.28 25.61
CA LYS A 251 0.98 5.48 25.90
C LYS A 251 1.43 6.23 24.65
N VAL A 252 1.40 5.62 23.46
CA VAL A 252 1.88 6.22 22.18
C VAL A 252 1.02 5.78 20.98
N ALA A 253 -0.29 5.64 21.17
CA ALA A 253 -1.20 5.57 20.02
C ALA A 253 -1.67 6.99 19.70
N PRO A 254 -1.40 7.54 18.50
CA PRO A 254 -2.17 8.68 18.04
C PRO A 254 -3.65 8.29 18.06
N ASP A 255 -4.52 9.10 18.66
CA ASP A 255 -5.95 8.76 18.86
C ASP A 255 -6.67 8.34 17.58
N TRP A 256 -6.16 8.75 16.42
CA TRP A 256 -6.73 8.47 15.12
C TRP A 256 -6.39 7.07 14.57
N ALA A 257 -5.30 6.42 15.00
CA ALA A 257 -4.95 5.06 14.58
C ALA A 257 -5.94 4.01 15.10
N LYS A 258 -6.69 4.35 16.16
CA LYS A 258 -7.82 3.55 16.68
C LYS A 258 -9.02 3.54 15.73
N ASN A 259 -9.17 4.58 14.89
CA ASN A 259 -10.35 4.77 14.03
C ASN A 259 -10.10 4.41 12.57
N ALA A 260 -8.84 4.42 12.09
CA ALA A 260 -8.50 4.07 10.71
C ALA A 260 -8.57 2.55 10.43
N VAL A 261 -8.37 1.71 11.46
CA VAL A 261 -8.35 0.24 11.30
C VAL A 261 -9.73 -0.40 11.44
N LEU A 262 -10.70 0.29 12.06
CA LEU A 262 -11.98 -0.32 12.44
C LEU A 262 -13.21 0.13 11.65
N GLY A 263 -13.11 1.08 10.72
CA GLY A 263 -14.29 1.53 9.95
C GLY A 263 -15.46 1.95 10.84
N ARG A 264 -15.19 2.43 12.06
CA ARG A 264 -16.21 2.92 12.98
C ARG A 264 -16.18 4.43 12.96
N ASN A 265 -17.30 5.00 12.51
CA ASN A 265 -17.63 6.42 12.62
C ASN A 265 -17.55 6.91 14.06
#